data_AF-A0A1A8H2E3-F1
#
_entry.id   AF-A0A1A8H2E3-F1
#
_cell.length_a   1.000
_cell.length_b   1.000
_cell.length_c   1.000
_cell.angle_alpha   90.00
_cell.angle_beta   90.00
_cell.angle_gamma   90.00
#
_symmetry.space_group_name_H-M   'P 1'
#
loop_
_entity.id
_entity.type
_entity.pdbx_description
1 polymer ?
#
loop_
_entity_poly.entity_id
_entity_poly.type
_entity_poly.pdbx_seq_one_letter_code
_entity_poly.pdbx_strand_id
1 'polypeptide(L)'
;RLLNEIIADFDELLGEDRFQDIEKIKTIGSTYMAVSGLSPEKQQCEDKWGHLCALADFAIALNESIQEINKHSFNNFELRIGMAHGSVVAGVIGAKKPQYDIWGKTVNLASRMDSTGVSGKIQVPEETFLILKERGFAFEYRGEIYVKGISEQEGKIRTHFLLGRVQPNPLIMQPRKITGQYSLAAVVLGLVQSLNRQKQKQILNENNNSGIMKGHHHYNRRTLLAPGGSEGGGGHHAEAADKTELP
;
A
#
# COMPACT_ATOMS: atom_id res chain seq x y z
N ARG A 1 3.38 -10.41 -25.87
CA ARG A 1 3.86 -9.05 -25.54
C ARG A 1 3.03 -8.48 -24.39
N LEU A 2 1.86 -7.89 -24.62
CA LEU A 2 1.09 -7.23 -23.54
C LEU A 2 0.77 -8.15 -22.34
N LEU A 3 0.39 -9.42 -22.58
CA LEU A 3 0.25 -10.40 -21.49
C LEU A 3 1.55 -10.63 -20.69
N ASN A 4 2.73 -10.55 -21.32
CA ASN A 4 4.02 -10.66 -20.65
C ASN A 4 4.35 -9.40 -19.82
N GLU A 5 3.86 -8.24 -20.27
CA GLU A 5 4.00 -6.95 -19.57
C GLU A 5 3.12 -7.01 -18.29
N ILE A 6 1.84 -7.40 -18.39
CA ILE A 6 0.96 -7.68 -17.22
C ILE A 6 1.59 -8.69 -16.25
N ILE A 7 2.18 -9.79 -16.74
CA ILE A 7 2.82 -10.81 -15.88
C ILE A 7 4.08 -10.25 -15.20
N ALA A 8 4.80 -9.32 -15.83
CA ALA A 8 5.97 -8.66 -15.22
C ALA A 8 5.52 -7.73 -14.08
N ASP A 9 4.47 -6.94 -14.29
CA ASP A 9 3.89 -6.06 -13.26
C ASP A 9 3.39 -6.88 -12.05
N PHE A 10 2.81 -8.07 -12.30
CA PHE A 10 2.40 -9.01 -11.25
C PHE A 10 3.59 -9.67 -10.52
N ASP A 11 4.73 -9.85 -11.20
CA ASP A 11 5.95 -10.36 -10.60
C ASP A 11 6.73 -9.28 -9.83
N GLU A 12 6.60 -8.00 -10.21
CA GLU A 12 7.13 -6.86 -9.45
C GLU A 12 6.39 -6.69 -8.11
N LEU A 13 5.07 -6.87 -8.07
CA LEU A 13 4.30 -6.90 -6.82
C LEU A 13 4.83 -7.97 -5.84
N LEU A 14 5.25 -9.16 -6.31
CA LEU A 14 5.86 -10.18 -5.45
C LEU A 14 7.22 -9.76 -4.84
N GLY A 15 7.85 -8.71 -5.37
CA GLY A 15 9.06 -8.12 -4.81
C GLY A 15 8.83 -7.24 -3.57
N GLU A 16 7.58 -6.93 -3.20
CA GLU A 16 7.28 -6.11 -2.03
C GLU A 16 7.40 -6.86 -0.69
N ASP A 17 7.96 -6.21 0.34
CA ASP A 17 8.09 -6.75 1.71
C ASP A 17 6.77 -7.28 2.32
N ARG A 18 5.60 -6.77 1.89
CA ARG A 18 4.28 -7.24 2.33
C ARG A 18 3.82 -8.56 1.68
N PHE A 19 4.48 -8.98 0.60
CA PHE A 19 4.12 -10.16 -0.20
C PHE A 19 5.19 -11.26 -0.20
N GLN A 20 6.22 -11.16 0.65
CA GLN A 20 7.23 -12.21 0.92
C GLN A 20 6.67 -13.59 1.38
N ASP A 21 5.38 -13.69 1.65
CA ASP A 21 4.65 -14.91 2.02
C ASP A 21 3.96 -15.58 0.82
N ILE A 22 4.03 -14.95 -0.36
CA ILE A 22 3.34 -15.34 -1.59
C ILE A 22 4.37 -15.94 -2.56
N GLU A 23 4.10 -17.17 -3.01
CA GLU A 23 4.96 -17.91 -3.92
C GLU A 23 4.24 -18.10 -5.27
N LYS A 24 4.88 -17.66 -6.37
CA LYS A 24 4.41 -17.94 -7.73
C LYS A 24 4.70 -19.40 -8.08
N ILE A 25 3.65 -20.17 -8.39
CA ILE A 25 3.79 -21.55 -8.86
C ILE A 25 4.09 -21.59 -10.35
N LYS A 26 3.20 -21.02 -11.19
CA LYS A 26 3.36 -20.98 -12.65
C LYS A 26 2.39 -20.00 -13.32
N THR A 27 2.58 -19.80 -14.62
CA THR A 27 1.57 -19.21 -15.50
C THR A 27 1.05 -20.29 -16.46
N ILE A 28 -0.28 -20.37 -16.66
CA ILE A 28 -0.94 -21.30 -17.57
C ILE A 28 -1.76 -20.50 -18.60
N GLY A 29 -1.19 -20.24 -19.78
CA GLY A 29 -1.81 -19.33 -20.74
C GLY A 29 -1.88 -17.92 -20.17
N SER A 30 -3.09 -17.41 -19.93
CA SER A 30 -3.34 -16.14 -19.23
C SER A 30 -3.57 -16.29 -17.72
N THR A 31 -3.68 -17.50 -17.18
CA THR A 31 -3.91 -17.73 -15.75
C THR A 31 -2.60 -17.60 -14.97
N TYR A 32 -2.55 -16.67 -14.01
CA TYR A 32 -1.46 -16.54 -13.04
C TYR A 32 -1.78 -17.39 -11.80
N MET A 33 -0.87 -18.27 -11.37
CA MET A 33 -1.08 -19.17 -10.24
C MET A 33 -0.06 -18.88 -9.13
N ALA A 34 -0.55 -18.38 -7.99
CA ALA A 34 0.21 -18.13 -6.77
C ALA A 34 -0.46 -18.78 -5.55
N VAL A 35 0.31 -18.92 -4.47
CA VAL A 35 -0.08 -19.57 -3.21
C VAL A 35 0.61 -18.88 -2.03
N SER A 36 0.18 -19.14 -0.80
CA SER A 36 0.86 -18.66 0.41
C SER A 36 0.88 -19.71 1.52
N GLY A 37 1.80 -19.57 2.48
CA GLY A 37 1.88 -20.43 3.66
C GLY A 37 2.60 -21.77 3.44
N LEU A 38 3.32 -21.94 2.33
CA LEU A 38 4.15 -23.14 2.08
C LEU A 38 5.49 -23.10 2.82
N SER A 39 6.00 -21.90 3.12
CA SER A 39 7.31 -21.67 3.74
C SER A 39 7.34 -22.23 5.19
N PRO A 40 8.10 -23.30 5.50
CA PRO A 40 7.99 -24.03 6.79
C PRO A 40 8.34 -23.22 8.03
N GLU A 41 9.19 -22.21 7.88
CA GLU A 41 9.58 -21.27 8.94
C GLU A 41 8.40 -20.42 9.42
N LYS A 42 7.51 -20.04 8.49
CA LYS A 42 6.36 -19.16 8.75
C LYS A 42 5.16 -19.93 9.30
N GLN A 43 5.10 -21.25 9.08
CA GLN A 43 4.13 -22.15 9.70
C GLN A 43 4.30 -22.27 11.24
N GLN A 44 5.41 -21.77 11.80
CA GLN A 44 5.67 -21.70 13.24
C GLN A 44 5.30 -20.36 13.87
N CYS A 45 4.77 -19.40 13.10
CA CYS A 45 4.29 -18.13 13.63
C CYS A 45 2.94 -18.28 14.35
N GLU A 46 2.71 -17.47 15.40
CA GLU A 46 1.48 -17.50 16.20
C GLU A 46 0.23 -17.19 15.36
N ASP A 47 0.35 -16.33 14.34
CA ASP A 47 -0.75 -16.05 13.43
C ASP A 47 -0.86 -17.09 12.29
N LYS A 48 -1.57 -18.18 12.58
CA LYS A 48 -1.95 -19.23 11.63
C LYS A 48 -2.50 -18.74 10.29
N TRP A 49 -3.17 -17.58 10.23
CA TRP A 49 -3.86 -17.10 9.02
C TRP A 49 -3.23 -15.84 8.40
N GLY A 50 -2.04 -15.42 8.84
CA GLY A 50 -1.35 -14.24 8.30
C GLY A 50 -1.09 -14.36 6.80
N HIS A 51 -0.62 -15.53 6.36
CA HIS A 51 -0.37 -15.86 4.95
C HIS A 51 -1.64 -15.74 4.08
N LEU A 52 -2.82 -16.07 4.62
CA LEU A 52 -4.11 -15.97 3.90
C LEU A 52 -4.54 -14.50 3.77
N CYS A 53 -4.22 -13.67 4.76
CA CYS A 53 -4.45 -12.22 4.70
C CYS A 53 -3.54 -11.57 3.64
N ALA A 54 -2.24 -11.94 3.61
CA ALA A 54 -1.31 -11.48 2.58
C ALA A 54 -1.77 -11.90 1.17
N LEU A 55 -2.33 -13.10 1.00
CA LEU A 55 -2.86 -13.57 -0.29
C LEU A 55 -4.11 -12.81 -0.72
N ALA A 56 -4.98 -12.41 0.23
CA ALA A 56 -6.13 -11.55 -0.03
C ALA A 56 -5.70 -10.11 -0.40
N ASP A 57 -4.70 -9.56 0.29
CA ASP A 57 -4.09 -8.27 -0.05
C ASP A 57 -3.43 -8.28 -1.43
N PHE A 58 -2.76 -9.38 -1.79
CA PHE A 58 -2.15 -9.56 -3.12
C PHE A 58 -3.23 -9.65 -4.20
N ALA A 59 -4.31 -10.39 -3.97
CA ALA A 59 -5.44 -10.46 -4.91
C ALA A 59 -6.11 -9.09 -5.15
N ILE A 60 -6.14 -8.21 -4.14
CA ILE A 60 -6.60 -6.82 -4.29
C ILE A 60 -5.59 -6.01 -5.13
N ALA A 61 -4.29 -6.07 -4.80
CA ALA A 61 -3.23 -5.36 -5.53
C ALA A 61 -3.12 -5.75 -7.01
N LEU A 62 -3.33 -7.03 -7.36
CA LEU A 62 -3.41 -7.49 -8.75
C LEU A 62 -4.55 -6.81 -9.54
N ASN A 63 -5.70 -6.57 -8.88
CA ASN A 63 -6.85 -5.91 -9.50
C ASN A 63 -6.63 -4.39 -9.63
N GLU A 64 -5.92 -3.78 -8.67
CA GLU A 64 -5.46 -2.38 -8.73
C GLU A 64 -4.42 -2.17 -9.86
N SER A 65 -3.46 -3.08 -10.00
CA SER A 65 -2.48 -3.10 -11.12
C SER A 65 -3.18 -3.13 -12.48
N ILE A 66 -4.16 -4.01 -12.68
CA ILE A 66 -4.94 -4.07 -13.93
C ILE A 66 -5.73 -2.78 -14.19
N GLN A 67 -6.27 -2.13 -13.14
CA GLN A 67 -6.92 -0.83 -13.29
C GLN A 67 -5.92 0.27 -13.70
N GLU A 68 -4.67 0.22 -13.24
CA GLU A 68 -3.62 1.16 -13.66
C GLU A 68 -3.21 0.92 -15.12
N ILE A 69 -3.02 -0.34 -15.53
CA ILE A 69 -2.72 -0.74 -16.92
C ILE A 69 -3.83 -0.31 -17.89
N ASN A 70 -5.09 -0.32 -17.45
CA ASN A 70 -6.23 0.19 -18.23
C ASN A 70 -6.29 1.74 -18.31
N LYS A 71 -5.61 2.49 -17.44
CA LYS A 71 -5.50 3.97 -17.56
C LYS A 71 -4.46 4.37 -18.60
N HIS A 72 -3.36 3.60 -18.70
CA HIS A 72 -2.21 3.91 -19.57
C HIS A 72 -2.25 3.19 -20.92
N SER A 73 -3.26 2.36 -21.18
CA SER A 73 -3.42 1.63 -22.45
C SER A 73 -4.80 1.84 -23.07
N PHE A 74 -4.87 1.74 -24.40
CA PHE A 74 -6.13 1.85 -25.17
C PHE A 74 -6.97 0.56 -25.13
N ASN A 75 -6.90 -0.20 -24.04
CA ASN A 75 -7.56 -1.49 -23.86
C ASN A 75 -8.29 -1.54 -22.51
N ASN A 76 -9.26 -2.44 -22.38
CA ASN A 76 -9.91 -2.75 -21.10
C ASN A 76 -9.67 -4.21 -20.75
N PHE A 77 -8.65 -4.49 -19.94
CA PHE A 77 -8.38 -5.81 -19.40
C PHE A 77 -9.22 -6.05 -18.14
N GLU A 78 -9.85 -7.22 -18.05
CA GLU A 78 -10.62 -7.62 -16.88
C GLU A 78 -9.93 -8.78 -16.18
N LEU A 79 -9.59 -8.60 -14.90
CA LEU A 79 -9.05 -9.67 -14.08
C LEU A 79 -10.16 -10.38 -13.31
N ARG A 80 -10.11 -11.70 -13.29
CA ARG A 80 -10.97 -12.56 -12.48
C ARG A 80 -10.07 -13.40 -11.60
N ILE A 81 -10.35 -13.44 -10.30
CA ILE A 81 -9.54 -14.19 -9.33
C ILE A 81 -10.43 -15.19 -8.59
N GLY A 82 -9.96 -16.42 -8.43
CA GLY A 82 -10.54 -17.41 -7.54
C GLY A 82 -9.57 -17.79 -6.43
N MET A 83 -10.01 -17.69 -5.18
CA MET A 83 -9.20 -18.07 -4.02
C MET A 83 -9.90 -19.16 -3.20
N ALA A 84 -9.12 -20.04 -2.59
CA ALA A 84 -9.55 -20.95 -1.54
C ALA A 84 -8.38 -21.20 -0.58
N HIS A 85 -8.68 -21.64 0.65
CA HIS A 85 -7.68 -22.09 1.61
C HIS A 85 -7.94 -23.55 2.00
N GLY A 86 -6.97 -24.20 2.65
CA GLY A 86 -7.03 -25.61 3.01
C GLY A 86 -5.70 -26.32 2.76
N SER A 87 -5.67 -27.64 2.92
CA SER A 87 -4.45 -28.42 2.72
C SER A 87 -4.12 -28.61 1.23
N VAL A 88 -2.82 -28.64 0.94
CA VAL A 88 -2.24 -28.92 -0.38
C VAL A 88 -1.03 -29.85 -0.23
N VAL A 89 -0.71 -30.58 -1.30
CA VAL A 89 0.53 -31.34 -1.45
C VAL A 89 1.41 -30.57 -2.41
N ALA A 90 2.60 -30.18 -1.98
CA ALA A 90 3.61 -29.55 -2.82
C ALA A 90 4.73 -30.54 -3.16
N GLY A 91 5.37 -30.39 -4.31
CA GLY A 91 6.49 -31.25 -4.71
C GLY A 91 7.16 -30.84 -6.01
N VAL A 92 8.23 -31.57 -6.37
CA VAL A 92 8.97 -31.38 -7.62
C VAL A 92 8.70 -32.55 -8.55
N ILE A 93 8.30 -32.26 -9.79
CA ILE A 93 7.99 -33.24 -10.83
C ILE A 93 8.92 -33.07 -12.04
N GLY A 94 9.31 -34.19 -12.67
CA GLY A 94 10.05 -34.22 -13.94
C GLY A 94 11.57 -34.43 -13.81
N ALA A 95 12.09 -35.51 -14.40
CA ALA A 95 13.49 -35.92 -14.23
C ALA A 95 14.51 -35.11 -15.07
N LYS A 96 14.12 -34.57 -16.23
CA LYS A 96 15.01 -33.78 -17.12
C LYS A 96 14.82 -32.26 -17.03
N LYS A 97 13.67 -31.84 -16.51
CA LYS A 97 13.27 -30.45 -16.28
C LYS A 97 12.41 -30.44 -15.01
N PRO A 98 13.02 -30.39 -13.82
CA PRO A 98 12.26 -30.36 -12.58
C PRO A 98 11.40 -29.09 -12.53
N GLN A 99 10.15 -29.25 -12.12
CA GLN A 99 9.19 -28.17 -11.89
C GLN A 99 8.59 -28.32 -10.51
N TYR A 100 8.59 -27.24 -9.72
CA TYR A 100 7.83 -27.18 -8.47
C TYR A 100 6.35 -26.94 -8.77
N ASP A 101 5.47 -27.65 -8.07
CA ASP A 101 4.03 -27.62 -8.31
C ASP A 101 3.24 -28.02 -7.06
N ILE A 102 1.93 -27.71 -7.04
CA ILE A 102 1.01 -28.02 -5.95
C ILE A 102 -0.30 -28.67 -6.44
N TRP A 103 -0.81 -29.60 -5.64
CA TRP A 103 -2.01 -30.38 -5.93
C TRP A 103 -2.88 -30.54 -4.68
N GLY A 104 -4.19 -30.78 -4.86
CA GLY A 104 -5.10 -31.10 -3.76
C GLY A 104 -6.54 -30.65 -4.00
N LYS A 105 -7.45 -30.99 -3.07
CA LYS A 105 -8.85 -30.51 -3.10
C LYS A 105 -8.92 -28.98 -3.15
N THR A 106 -8.10 -28.31 -2.33
CA THR A 106 -8.01 -26.84 -2.25
C THR A 106 -7.62 -26.19 -3.59
N VAL A 107 -6.63 -26.74 -4.29
CA VAL A 107 -6.18 -26.23 -5.61
C VAL A 107 -7.31 -26.35 -6.64
N ASN A 108 -8.01 -27.50 -6.64
CA ASN A 108 -9.17 -27.70 -7.48
C ASN A 108 -10.33 -26.74 -7.12
N LEU A 109 -10.57 -26.47 -5.83
CA LEU A 109 -11.59 -25.52 -5.39
C LEU A 109 -11.26 -24.08 -5.81
N ALA A 110 -10.01 -23.62 -5.66
CA ALA A 110 -9.57 -22.31 -6.14
C ALA A 110 -9.75 -22.18 -7.67
N SER A 111 -9.34 -23.20 -8.43
CA SER A 111 -9.58 -23.26 -9.89
C SER A 111 -11.08 -23.24 -10.26
N ARG A 112 -11.96 -23.77 -9.40
CA ARG A 112 -13.43 -23.65 -9.55
C ARG A 112 -13.95 -22.28 -9.18
N MET A 113 -13.35 -21.58 -8.21
CA MET A 113 -13.69 -20.18 -7.92
C MET A 113 -13.31 -19.24 -9.08
N ASP A 114 -12.17 -19.47 -9.74
CA ASP A 114 -11.81 -18.75 -10.97
C ASP A 114 -12.77 -19.12 -12.10
N SER A 115 -12.83 -20.39 -12.49
CA SER A 115 -13.60 -20.81 -13.67
C SER A 115 -15.12 -20.57 -13.58
N THR A 116 -15.67 -20.31 -12.39
CA THR A 116 -17.06 -19.86 -12.19
C THR A 116 -17.21 -18.37 -11.87
N GLY A 117 -16.10 -17.65 -11.64
CA GLY A 117 -16.03 -16.26 -11.24
C GLY A 117 -16.57 -15.25 -12.26
N VAL A 118 -16.70 -13.99 -11.83
CA VAL A 118 -17.10 -12.85 -12.68
C VAL A 118 -15.89 -11.95 -12.92
N SER A 119 -15.79 -11.37 -14.12
CA SER A 119 -14.81 -10.31 -14.45
C SER A 119 -14.76 -9.19 -13.41
N GLY A 120 -13.55 -8.68 -13.13
CA GLY A 120 -13.31 -7.60 -12.17
C GLY A 120 -13.51 -7.96 -10.70
N LYS A 121 -13.87 -9.22 -10.39
CA LYS A 121 -14.21 -9.69 -9.03
C LYS A 121 -13.27 -10.80 -8.55
N ILE A 122 -13.06 -10.84 -7.24
CA ILE A 122 -12.28 -11.85 -6.52
C ILE A 122 -13.26 -12.77 -5.80
N GLN A 123 -13.39 -14.02 -6.21
CA GLN A 123 -14.33 -14.97 -5.62
C GLN A 123 -13.69 -15.88 -4.57
N VAL A 124 -14.40 -16.08 -3.45
CA VAL A 124 -14.03 -17.00 -2.36
C VAL A 124 -15.21 -17.91 -1.97
N PRO A 125 -14.97 -19.14 -1.46
CA PRO A 125 -15.99 -19.96 -0.82
C PRO A 125 -16.28 -19.45 0.61
N GLU A 126 -17.44 -19.82 1.16
CA GLU A 126 -17.90 -19.42 2.50
C GLU A 126 -16.84 -19.63 3.62
N GLU A 127 -16.14 -20.76 3.65
CA GLU A 127 -15.09 -21.03 4.64
C GLU A 127 -13.94 -20.00 4.62
N THR A 128 -13.57 -19.52 3.43
CA THR A 128 -12.50 -18.52 3.26
C THR A 128 -13.01 -17.11 3.59
N PHE A 129 -14.28 -16.84 3.27
CA PHE A 129 -14.98 -15.62 3.66
C PHE A 129 -15.03 -15.44 5.19
N LEU A 130 -15.37 -16.50 5.94
CA LEU A 130 -15.50 -16.42 7.41
C LEU A 130 -14.21 -15.94 8.07
N ILE A 131 -13.07 -16.55 7.74
CA ILE A 131 -11.75 -16.22 8.31
C ILE A 131 -11.33 -14.79 7.94
N LEU A 132 -11.51 -14.37 6.69
CA LEU A 132 -11.10 -13.05 6.23
C LEU A 132 -12.03 -11.94 6.75
N LYS A 133 -13.33 -12.21 6.92
CA LYS A 133 -14.30 -11.26 7.48
C LYS A 133 -13.93 -10.85 8.91
N GLU A 134 -13.55 -11.82 9.75
CA GLU A 134 -13.06 -11.57 11.13
C GLU A 134 -11.76 -10.73 11.16
N ARG A 135 -11.06 -10.64 10.02
CA ARG A 135 -9.78 -9.93 9.84
C ARG A 135 -9.89 -8.63 9.06
N GLY A 136 -11.10 -8.06 9.02
CA GLY A 136 -11.34 -6.70 8.52
C GLY A 136 -11.47 -6.58 7.01
N PHE A 137 -11.67 -7.68 6.27
CA PHE A 137 -11.94 -7.65 4.83
C PHE A 137 -13.45 -7.52 4.53
N ALA A 138 -13.81 -6.74 3.50
CA ALA A 138 -15.18 -6.52 3.02
C ALA A 138 -15.61 -7.57 2.00
N PHE A 139 -16.87 -8.00 2.07
CA PHE A 139 -17.42 -8.99 1.15
C PHE A 139 -18.85 -8.67 0.72
N GLU A 140 -19.14 -9.01 -0.53
CA GLU A 140 -20.47 -9.10 -1.13
C GLU A 140 -20.89 -10.57 -1.21
N TYR A 141 -22.14 -10.91 -0.90
CA TYR A 141 -22.63 -12.28 -1.10
C TYR A 141 -22.95 -12.50 -2.58
N ARG A 142 -22.28 -13.46 -3.23
CA ARG A 142 -22.53 -13.80 -4.63
C ARG A 142 -23.77 -14.68 -4.79
N GLY A 143 -23.97 -15.62 -3.87
CA GLY A 143 -24.98 -16.68 -4.00
C GLY A 143 -24.39 -18.09 -3.88
N GLU A 144 -25.26 -19.07 -4.10
CA GLU A 144 -24.92 -20.49 -4.16
C GLU A 144 -24.59 -20.94 -5.60
N ILE A 145 -23.47 -21.64 -5.77
CA ILE A 145 -23.05 -22.19 -7.07
C ILE A 145 -22.86 -23.71 -7.01
N TYR A 146 -22.98 -24.36 -8.17
CA TYR A 146 -22.64 -25.77 -8.32
C TYR A 146 -21.14 -25.92 -8.62
N VAL A 147 -20.44 -26.74 -7.85
CA VAL A 147 -19.02 -27.06 -8.06
C VAL A 147 -18.86 -28.56 -8.23
N LYS A 148 -18.52 -28.99 -9.45
CA LYS A 148 -18.34 -30.42 -9.80
C LYS A 148 -17.36 -31.10 -8.85
N GLY A 149 -17.75 -32.26 -8.31
CA GLY A 149 -16.97 -33.06 -7.36
C GLY A 149 -17.07 -32.65 -5.89
N ILE A 150 -17.71 -31.51 -5.57
CA ILE A 150 -18.04 -31.11 -4.18
C ILE A 150 -19.56 -31.05 -4.02
N SER A 151 -20.26 -30.38 -4.95
CA SER A 151 -21.72 -30.30 -4.94
C SER A 151 -22.46 -31.61 -5.25
N GLU A 152 -21.72 -32.65 -5.65
CA GLU A 152 -22.19 -34.04 -5.70
C GLU A 152 -22.21 -34.74 -4.33
N GLN A 153 -21.55 -34.16 -3.31
CA GLN A 153 -21.43 -34.73 -1.97
C GLN A 153 -22.08 -33.82 -0.90
N GLU A 154 -21.91 -32.50 -1.03
CA GLU A 154 -22.23 -31.50 0.01
C GLU A 154 -23.33 -30.50 -0.43
N GLY A 155 -23.77 -30.56 -1.69
CA GLY A 155 -24.73 -29.60 -2.26
C GLY A 155 -24.10 -28.31 -2.79
N LYS A 156 -24.91 -27.30 -3.12
CA LYS A 156 -24.39 -26.04 -3.68
C LYS A 156 -23.53 -25.32 -2.64
N ILE A 157 -22.39 -24.78 -3.06
CA ILE A 157 -21.50 -24.04 -2.17
C ILE A 157 -21.86 -22.56 -2.19
N ARG A 158 -21.99 -21.93 -1.02
CA ARG A 158 -22.11 -20.48 -0.89
C ARG A 158 -20.79 -19.80 -1.23
N THR A 159 -20.88 -18.68 -1.93
CA THR A 159 -19.72 -17.91 -2.41
C THR A 159 -19.89 -16.42 -2.19
N HIS A 160 -18.76 -15.74 -2.05
CA HIS A 160 -18.68 -14.31 -1.78
C HIS A 160 -17.66 -13.66 -2.73
N PHE A 161 -17.84 -12.38 -3.03
CA PHE A 161 -16.82 -11.57 -3.66
C PHE A 161 -16.07 -10.77 -2.59
N LEU A 162 -14.73 -10.89 -2.55
CA LEU A 162 -13.87 -9.99 -1.79
C LEU A 162 -13.88 -8.61 -2.46
N LEU A 163 -14.16 -7.57 -1.67
CA LEU A 163 -14.26 -6.18 -2.16
C LEU A 163 -13.03 -5.34 -1.82
N GLY A 164 -12.30 -5.67 -0.75
CA GLY A 164 -11.20 -4.86 -0.22
C GLY A 164 -11.04 -4.98 1.30
N ARG A 165 -10.33 -4.04 1.91
CA ARG A 165 -10.19 -3.90 3.37
C ARG A 165 -11.09 -2.81 3.93
N VAL A 166 -11.74 -3.09 5.07
CA VAL A 166 -12.52 -2.13 5.87
C VAL A 166 -11.66 -1.55 7.00
N GLN A 167 -10.73 -2.34 7.53
CA GLN A 167 -9.79 -1.94 8.56
C GLN A 167 -8.37 -2.14 8.03
N PRO A 168 -7.41 -1.23 8.32
CA PRO A 168 -5.99 -1.52 8.14
C PRO A 168 -5.61 -2.80 8.89
N ASN A 169 -4.66 -3.58 8.36
CA ASN A 169 -4.27 -4.83 9.01
C ASN A 169 -3.76 -4.55 10.45
N PRO A 170 -4.39 -5.07 11.51
CA PRO A 170 -3.84 -4.98 12.86
C PRO A 170 -2.51 -5.73 12.99
N LEU A 171 -2.22 -6.62 12.03
CA LEU A 171 -0.99 -7.42 11.92
C LEU A 171 -0.06 -6.96 10.79
N ILE A 172 -0.22 -5.73 10.26
CA ILE A 172 0.97 -4.99 9.84
C ILE A 172 1.69 -4.64 11.15
N MET A 173 2.57 -5.56 11.57
CA MET A 173 3.61 -5.19 12.51
C MET A 173 4.38 -4.02 11.89
N GLN A 174 4.40 -2.88 12.59
CA GLN A 174 5.45 -1.88 12.42
C GLN A 174 6.78 -2.65 12.27
N PRO A 175 7.53 -2.46 11.17
CA PRO A 175 8.59 -3.38 10.75
C PRO A 175 9.50 -3.65 11.94
N ARG A 176 9.59 -4.93 12.35
CA ARG A 176 10.13 -5.36 13.65
C ARG A 176 11.46 -4.63 13.88
N LYS A 177 11.47 -3.65 14.77
CA LYS A 177 12.68 -2.92 15.12
C LYS A 177 13.63 -3.94 15.74
N ILE A 178 14.63 -4.36 14.96
CA ILE A 178 15.70 -5.23 15.44
C ILE A 178 16.47 -4.41 16.47
N THR A 179 16.18 -4.68 17.76
CA THR A 179 16.72 -3.95 18.91
C THR A 179 18.24 -4.09 18.94
N GLY A 180 18.94 -3.15 18.31
CA GLY A 180 20.39 -3.18 18.12
C GLY A 180 20.88 -2.63 16.77
N GLN A 181 20.04 -2.59 15.73
CA GLN A 181 20.43 -2.09 14.40
C GLN A 181 19.64 -0.84 13.99
N TYR A 182 20.27 0.33 14.15
CA TYR A 182 19.83 1.56 13.49
C TYR A 182 20.29 1.53 12.02
N SER A 183 19.39 1.83 11.08
CA SER A 183 19.80 2.06 9.69
C SER A 183 20.71 3.28 9.58
N LEU A 184 21.60 3.31 8.57
CA LEU A 184 22.47 4.47 8.32
C LEU A 184 21.66 5.77 8.19
N ALA A 185 20.48 5.72 7.56
CA ALA A 185 19.57 6.86 7.49
C ALA A 185 19.10 7.35 8.88
N ALA A 186 18.77 6.44 9.80
CA ALA A 186 18.39 6.81 11.17
C ALA A 186 19.55 7.43 11.97
N VAL A 187 20.77 6.91 11.80
CA VAL A 187 21.99 7.47 12.42
C VAL A 187 22.28 8.87 11.86
N VAL A 188 22.25 9.04 10.54
CA VAL A 188 22.47 10.34 9.87
C VAL A 188 21.40 11.36 10.27
N LEU A 189 20.11 10.98 10.32
CA LEU A 189 19.04 11.85 10.81
C LEU A 189 19.26 12.26 12.28
N GLY A 190 19.68 11.33 13.14
CA GLY A 190 20.01 11.63 14.54
C GLY A 190 21.17 12.63 14.67
N LEU A 191 22.23 12.45 13.88
CA LEU A 191 23.38 13.35 13.85
C LEU A 191 23.02 14.75 13.32
N VAL A 192 22.29 14.83 12.19
CA VAL A 192 21.81 16.10 11.62
C VAL A 192 20.88 16.84 12.59
N GLN A 193 19.97 16.13 13.27
CA GLN A 193 19.15 16.74 14.32
C GLN A 193 19.99 17.21 15.53
N SER A 194 21.02 16.47 15.93
CA SER A 194 21.91 16.87 17.01
C SER A 194 22.67 18.15 16.67
N LEU A 195 23.28 18.21 15.47
CA LEU A 195 23.99 19.39 14.96
C LEU A 195 23.07 20.61 14.84
N ASN A 196 21.83 20.43 14.34
CA ASN A 196 20.86 21.52 14.26
C ASN A 196 20.44 22.02 15.66
N ARG A 197 20.26 21.13 16.66
CA ARG A 197 19.99 21.53 18.05
C ARG A 197 21.19 22.23 18.70
N GLN A 198 22.42 21.81 18.40
CA GLN A 198 23.64 22.48 18.86
C GLN A 198 23.78 23.89 18.24
N LYS A 199 23.57 24.02 16.93
CA LYS A 199 23.61 25.30 16.22
C LYS A 199 22.53 26.27 16.70
N GLN A 200 21.31 25.80 16.94
CA GLN A 200 20.24 26.59 17.58
C GLN A 200 20.62 27.05 19.00
N LYS A 201 21.26 26.19 19.80
CA LYS A 201 21.75 26.57 21.14
C LYS A 201 22.89 27.59 21.08
N GLN A 202 23.79 27.50 20.11
CA GLN A 202 24.84 28.50 19.89
C GLN A 202 24.23 29.86 19.52
N ILE A 203 23.35 29.92 18.52
CA ILE A 203 22.66 31.15 18.10
C ILE A 203 21.87 31.77 19.26
N LEU A 204 21.18 30.95 20.06
CA LEU A 204 20.47 31.43 21.26
C LEU A 204 21.43 32.04 22.29
N ASN A 205 22.59 31.42 22.51
CA ASN A 205 23.58 31.89 23.47
C ASN A 205 24.34 33.14 22.98
N GLU A 206 24.66 33.23 21.69
CA GLU A 206 25.25 34.41 21.05
C GLU A 206 24.31 35.62 21.13
N ASN A 207 23.04 35.43 20.80
CA ASN A 207 22.01 36.45 20.96
C ASN A 207 21.90 36.92 22.43
N ASN A 208 21.88 35.99 23.38
CA ASN A 208 21.77 36.32 24.81
C ASN A 208 23.01 37.07 25.33
N ASN A 209 24.21 36.75 24.84
CA ASN A 209 25.44 37.43 25.22
C ASN A 209 25.57 38.84 24.60
N SER A 210 24.94 39.08 23.44
CA SER A 210 24.92 40.41 22.80
C SER A 210 24.13 41.47 23.58
N GLY A 211 23.22 41.06 24.47
CA GLY A 211 22.37 41.97 25.25
C GLY A 211 23.05 42.63 26.47
N ILE A 212 24.25 42.20 26.86
CA ILE A 212 24.85 42.55 28.17
C ILE A 212 25.81 43.77 28.07
N MET A 213 25.86 44.48 26.93
CA MET A 213 26.64 45.72 26.78
C MET A 213 25.86 46.88 26.11
N LYS A 214 24.91 47.48 26.84
CA LYS A 214 24.55 48.91 26.80
C LYS A 214 23.50 49.26 27.87
N GLY A 215 23.57 50.46 28.44
CA GLY A 215 22.37 51.10 29.06
C GLY A 215 22.28 51.15 30.59
N HIS A 216 23.35 51.51 31.31
CA HIS A 216 23.17 52.22 32.59
C HIS A 216 23.24 53.73 32.33
N HIS A 217 22.13 54.47 32.53
CA HIS A 217 22.05 55.75 33.25
C HIS A 217 20.64 56.40 33.17
N HIS A 218 20.09 56.69 34.36
CA HIS A 218 19.09 57.68 34.78
C HIS A 218 17.86 58.11 33.93
N TYR A 219 16.70 58.01 34.58
CA TYR A 219 15.51 58.87 34.42
C TYR A 219 15.79 60.36 34.75
N ASN A 220 15.21 61.31 33.98
CA ASN A 220 14.17 62.23 34.50
C ASN A 220 13.55 63.27 33.49
N ARG A 221 12.21 63.24 33.37
CA ARG A 221 11.24 64.36 33.56
C ARG A 221 11.33 65.71 32.78
N ARG A 222 10.30 65.94 31.93
CA ARG A 222 9.75 67.23 31.38
C ARG A 222 10.69 68.01 30.41
N THR A 223 10.25 68.86 29.47
CA THR A 223 9.01 69.70 29.38
C THR A 223 8.48 69.82 27.93
N LEU A 224 7.34 70.49 27.74
CA LEU A 224 6.60 70.77 26.49
C LEU A 224 7.40 71.55 25.42
N LEU A 225 7.16 71.27 24.13
CA LEU A 225 6.39 72.15 23.21
C LEU A 225 6.20 71.53 21.80
N ALA A 226 5.21 72.03 21.07
CA ALA A 226 4.88 71.75 19.66
C ALA A 226 5.01 73.08 18.85
N PRO A 227 4.69 73.24 17.53
CA PRO A 227 3.86 72.39 16.67
C PRO A 227 4.36 72.19 15.21
N GLY A 228 3.51 71.53 14.39
CA GLY A 228 3.64 71.39 12.93
C GLY A 228 3.80 69.93 12.51
N GLY A 229 3.00 69.37 11.59
CA GLY A 229 1.85 69.93 10.86
C GLY A 229 1.75 69.28 9.48
N SER A 230 0.90 68.26 9.32
CA SER A 230 0.94 67.40 8.13
C SER A 230 -0.43 66.81 7.76
N GLU A 231 -1.05 67.33 6.70
CA GLU A 231 -2.10 66.73 5.85
C GLU A 231 -2.36 67.73 4.70
N GLY A 232 -2.68 67.34 3.47
CA GLY A 232 -2.76 66.00 2.87
C GLY A 232 -3.27 66.09 1.42
N GLY A 233 -3.27 64.96 0.69
CA GLY A 233 -4.08 64.76 -0.53
C GLY A 233 -3.78 65.63 -1.77
N GLY A 234 -2.86 65.19 -2.63
CA GLY A 234 -2.82 65.59 -4.04
C GLY A 234 -3.50 64.56 -4.94
N GLY A 235 -4.20 64.96 -6.00
CA GLY A 235 -4.88 64.02 -6.90
C GLY A 235 -5.28 64.58 -8.27
N HIS A 236 -5.60 63.63 -9.16
CA HIS A 236 -6.22 63.74 -10.50
C HIS A 236 -5.35 64.16 -11.72
N HIS A 237 -5.64 63.45 -12.84
CA HIS A 237 -5.30 63.69 -14.27
C HIS A 237 -3.79 63.73 -14.69
N ALA A 238 -3.35 63.30 -15.89
CA ALA A 238 -3.83 62.40 -16.96
C ALA A 238 -2.66 62.17 -17.99
N GLU A 239 -2.69 61.52 -19.18
CA GLU A 239 -3.70 60.77 -19.96
C GLU A 239 -3.04 59.88 -21.07
N ALA A 240 -3.86 59.07 -21.78
CA ALA A 240 -3.73 58.61 -23.19
C ALA A 240 -2.59 57.68 -23.73
N ALA A 241 -3.04 56.58 -24.38
CA ALA A 241 -2.48 55.87 -25.57
C ALA A 241 -1.20 54.99 -25.43
N ASP A 242 -0.91 53.98 -26.28
CA ASP A 242 -1.55 53.53 -27.55
C ASP A 242 -1.56 51.99 -27.81
N LYS A 243 -2.36 51.57 -28.80
CA LYS A 243 -2.65 50.30 -29.53
C LYS A 243 -1.78 49.00 -29.50
N THR A 244 -2.49 47.90 -29.83
CA THR A 244 -2.13 46.62 -30.53
C THR A 244 -1.12 45.68 -29.85
N GLU A 245 -1.41 44.39 -29.59
CA GLU A 245 -1.92 43.27 -30.43
C GLU A 245 -0.88 42.65 -31.40
N LEU A 246 -0.88 41.31 -31.45
CA LEU A 246 0.01 40.39 -32.17
C LEU A 246 -0.83 39.24 -32.79
N PRO A 247 -0.32 38.51 -33.80
CA PRO A 247 -1.12 37.63 -34.66
C PRO A 247 -1.47 36.25 -34.07
#